data_AF-A0A7S3XAK9-F1
#
_entry.id   AF-A0A7S3XAK9-F1
#
_cell.length_a   1.000
_cell.length_b   1.000
_cell.length_c   1.000
_cell.angle_alpha   90.00
_cell.angle_beta   90.00
_cell.angle_gamma   90.00
#
_symmetry.space_group_name_H-M   'P 1'
#
loop_
_entity.id
_entity.type
_entity.pdbx_description
1 polymer ?
#
loop_
_entity_poly.entity_id
_entity_poly.type
_entity_poly.pdbx_seq_one_letter_code
_entity_poly.pdbx_strand_id
1 'polypeptide(L)'
;FTNLTPTKEEAAAKKGGRQEERLTCLPATVRTIETAVANQTAEKGEVMFFGEEQGMLVLVGFVESVAMQATSLELSFNDTTGRIKARHYMAEVTPELESVKPGSYVSLVGAVRTSPEP
;
A
#
# COMPACT_ATOMS: atom_id res chain seq x y z
N PHE A 1 13.82 55.03 -18.09
CA PHE A 1 14.04 53.64 -17.67
C PHE A 1 13.28 53.41 -16.37
N THR A 2 11.98 53.12 -16.48
CA THR A 2 11.07 52.88 -15.36
C THR A 2 10.78 51.39 -15.32
N ASN A 3 11.11 50.74 -14.20
CA ASN A 3 10.84 49.34 -13.94
C ASN A 3 9.33 49.12 -13.85
N LEU A 4 8.75 48.38 -14.80
CA LEU A 4 7.41 47.79 -14.65
C LEU A 4 7.56 46.51 -13.84
N THR A 5 7.10 46.57 -12.60
CA THR A 5 6.74 45.42 -11.79
C THR A 5 5.64 44.64 -12.52
N PRO A 6 5.78 43.32 -12.75
CA PRO A 6 4.69 42.54 -13.32
C PRO A 6 3.51 42.52 -12.34
N THR A 7 2.33 42.80 -12.87
CA THR A 7 1.04 42.82 -12.19
C THR A 7 0.69 41.45 -11.62
N LYS A 8 -0.02 41.47 -10.50
CA LYS A 8 -0.40 40.34 -9.64
C LYS A 8 -1.30 39.27 -10.31
N GLU A 9 -1.50 39.33 -11.62
CA GLU A 9 -2.36 38.43 -12.41
C GLU A 9 -1.63 37.23 -13.01
N GLU A 10 -0.30 37.26 -13.16
CA GLU A 10 0.48 36.08 -13.63
C GLU A 10 0.72 35.02 -12.54
N ALA A 11 0.38 35.32 -11.27
CA ALA A 11 0.41 34.34 -10.19
C ALA A 11 -0.79 33.36 -10.21
N ALA A 12 -1.63 33.41 -11.25
CA ALA A 12 -2.85 32.61 -11.36
C ALA A 12 -2.67 31.18 -11.95
N ALA A 13 -1.45 30.76 -12.31
CA ALA A 13 -1.24 29.51 -13.07
C ALA A 13 -0.46 28.39 -12.35
N LYS A 14 -0.28 28.46 -11.02
CA LYS A 14 0.14 27.30 -10.19
C LYS A 14 -0.97 26.92 -9.21
N LYS A 15 -2.19 26.77 -9.73
CA LYS A 15 -3.15 25.86 -9.11
C LYS A 15 -2.56 24.45 -9.27
N GLY A 16 -1.88 23.98 -8.23
CA GLY A 16 -1.67 22.55 -8.06
C GLY A 16 -3.05 21.91 -8.15
N GLY A 17 -3.30 21.22 -9.26
CA GLY A 17 -4.51 20.43 -9.41
C GLY A 17 -4.60 19.54 -8.19
N ARG A 18 -5.74 19.59 -7.49
CA ARG A 18 -6.07 18.60 -6.47
C ARG A 18 -5.84 17.25 -7.13
N GLN A 19 -4.77 16.57 -6.73
CA GLN A 19 -4.42 15.26 -7.25
C GLN A 19 -5.62 14.39 -6.86
N GLU A 20 -6.42 14.02 -7.85
CA GLU A 20 -7.58 13.17 -7.61
C GLU A 20 -7.05 11.88 -7.00
N GLU A 21 -7.61 11.51 -5.85
CA GLU A 21 -7.28 10.27 -5.17
C GLU A 21 -7.55 9.11 -6.14
N ARG A 22 -6.48 8.50 -6.65
CA ARG A 22 -6.59 7.40 -7.60
C ARG A 22 -7.05 6.17 -6.84
N LEU A 23 -8.36 5.92 -6.88
CA LEU A 23 -9.00 4.71 -6.37
C LEU A 23 -8.70 3.50 -7.27
N THR A 24 -7.42 3.13 -7.34
CA THR A 24 -6.93 1.98 -8.11
C THR A 24 -6.57 0.84 -7.17
N CYS A 25 -6.81 -0.40 -7.62
CA CYS A 25 -6.36 -1.61 -6.96
C CYS A 25 -5.43 -2.36 -7.91
N LEU A 26 -4.14 -2.37 -7.62
CA LEU A 26 -3.14 -3.00 -8.48
C LEU A 26 -2.94 -4.47 -8.06
N PRO A 27 -3.18 -5.44 -8.95
CA PRO A 27 -2.74 -6.81 -8.71
C PRO A 27 -1.22 -6.87 -8.70
N ALA A 28 -0.65 -7.39 -7.62
CA ALA A 28 0.79 -7.42 -7.41
C ALA A 28 1.24 -8.77 -6.85
N THR A 29 2.53 -9.05 -7.04
CA THR A 29 3.22 -10.16 -6.37
C THR A 29 4.04 -9.63 -5.21
N VAL A 30 4.37 -10.48 -4.24
CA VAL A 30 5.28 -10.13 -3.14
C VAL A 30 6.62 -9.64 -3.69
N ARG A 31 7.14 -10.27 -4.75
CA ARG A 31 8.38 -9.84 -5.41
C ARG A 31 8.28 -8.42 -5.97
N THR A 32 7.13 -8.05 -6.54
CA THR A 32 6.90 -6.70 -7.05
C THR A 32 6.92 -5.67 -5.91
N ILE A 33 6.34 -6.01 -4.76
CA ILE A 33 6.36 -5.17 -3.56
C ILE A 33 7.80 -5.01 -3.04
N GLU A 34 8.53 -6.10 -2.88
CA GLU A 34 9.93 -6.07 -2.43
C GLU A 34 10.80 -5.20 -3.35
N THR A 35 10.60 -5.32 -4.67
CA THR A 35 11.30 -4.51 -5.66
C THR A 35 10.92 -3.02 -5.55
N ALA A 36 9.64 -2.71 -5.38
CA ALA A 36 9.16 -1.34 -5.22
C ALA A 36 9.72 -0.69 -3.94
N VAL A 37 9.74 -1.43 -2.83
CA VAL A 37 10.32 -0.99 -1.56
C VAL A 37 11.83 -0.80 -1.66
N ALA A 38 12.55 -1.73 -2.32
CA ALA A 38 14.00 -1.62 -2.49
C ALA A 38 14.40 -0.41 -3.37
N ASN A 39 13.55 -0.04 -4.32
CA ASN A 39 13.74 1.13 -5.19
C ASN A 39 13.23 2.44 -4.57
N GLN A 40 12.68 2.40 -3.36
CA GLN A 40 12.21 3.59 -2.67
C GLN A 40 13.40 4.48 -2.31
N THR A 41 13.46 5.67 -2.89
CA THR A 41 14.44 6.69 -2.51
C THR A 41 13.94 7.47 -1.29
N ALA A 42 14.85 7.84 -0.39
CA ALA A 42 14.52 8.57 0.84
C ALA A 42 13.79 9.91 0.60
N GLU A 43 13.93 10.49 -0.61
CA GLU A 43 13.29 11.75 -0.99
C GLU A 43 11.80 11.59 -1.38
N LYS A 44 11.37 10.40 -1.81
CA LYS A 44 10.01 10.21 -2.34
C LYS A 44 8.99 9.79 -1.29
N GLY A 45 9.39 9.28 -0.12
CA GLY A 45 8.51 8.94 1.01
C GLY A 45 7.48 7.82 0.77
N GLU A 46 6.99 7.68 -0.46
CA GLU A 46 5.93 6.80 -0.91
C GLU A 46 6.51 5.64 -1.74
N VAL A 47 5.86 4.48 -1.67
CA VAL A 47 6.24 3.30 -2.45
C VAL A 47 5.61 3.42 -3.83
N MET A 48 6.46 3.49 -4.86
CA MET A 48 6.02 3.65 -6.24
C MET A 48 5.98 2.30 -6.96
N PHE A 49 4.88 2.01 -7.63
CA PHE A 49 4.70 0.83 -8.46
C PHE A 49 4.70 1.25 -9.94
N PHE A 50 5.65 0.74 -10.72
CA PHE A 50 5.76 1.04 -12.16
C PHE A 50 5.81 2.55 -12.51
N GLY A 51 6.34 3.37 -11.59
CA GLY A 51 6.43 4.83 -11.77
C GLY A 51 5.20 5.60 -11.34
N GLU A 52 4.16 4.92 -10.84
CA GLU A 52 2.96 5.52 -10.28
C GLU A 52 2.85 5.27 -8.77
N GLU A 53 2.18 6.18 -8.08
CA GLU A 53 1.78 5.98 -6.69
C GLU A 53 0.52 5.10 -6.68
N GLN A 54 0.56 4.01 -5.93
CA GLN A 54 -0.56 3.08 -5.84
C GLN A 54 -1.06 2.99 -4.40
N GLY A 55 -2.37 3.18 -4.22
CA GLY A 55 -3.02 3.09 -2.92
C GLY A 55 -3.23 1.65 -2.46
N MET A 56 -4.10 0.91 -3.16
CA MET A 56 -4.48 -0.45 -2.78
C MET A 56 -3.82 -1.48 -3.69
N LEU A 57 -3.35 -2.57 -3.10
CA LEU A 57 -2.86 -3.74 -3.82
C LEU A 57 -3.77 -4.94 -3.55
N VAL A 58 -3.83 -5.85 -4.51
CA VAL A 58 -4.41 -7.19 -4.33
C VAL A 58 -3.35 -8.26 -4.56
N LEU A 59 -3.24 -9.20 -3.63
CA LEU A 59 -2.34 -10.35 -3.70
C LEU A 59 -3.14 -11.65 -3.57
N VAL A 60 -2.66 -12.72 -4.20
CA VAL A 60 -3.24 -14.07 -4.10
C VAL A 60 -2.14 -15.07 -3.81
N GLY A 61 -2.32 -15.88 -2.77
CA GLY A 61 -1.30 -16.78 -2.27
C GLY A 61 -1.81 -17.60 -1.10
N PHE A 62 -0.93 -18.39 -0.49
CA PHE A 62 -1.27 -19.24 0.64
C PHE A 62 -0.74 -18.68 1.94
N VAL A 63 -1.46 -18.98 3.02
CA VAL A 63 -1.11 -18.59 4.38
C VAL A 63 -0.13 -19.61 4.95
N GLU A 64 1.05 -19.15 5.37
CA GLU A 64 2.05 -19.99 6.05
C GLU A 64 1.80 -20.07 7.56
N SER A 65 1.38 -18.96 8.17
CA SER A 65 1.07 -18.89 9.60
C SER A 65 0.03 -17.83 9.89
N VAL A 66 -0.70 -18.03 10.99
CA VAL A 66 -1.79 -17.16 11.46
C VAL A 66 -1.59 -16.88 12.94
N ALA A 67 -1.70 -15.62 13.34
CA ALA A 67 -1.81 -15.22 14.74
C ALA A 67 -3.06 -14.35 14.90
N MET A 68 -4.09 -14.92 15.51
CA MET A 68 -5.32 -14.21 15.88
C MET A 68 -5.09 -13.46 17.20
N GLN A 69 -5.26 -12.14 17.17
CA GLN A 69 -5.23 -11.27 18.35
C GLN A 69 -6.64 -10.70 18.59
N ALA A 70 -6.85 -10.06 19.74
CA ALA A 70 -8.14 -9.47 20.09
C ALA A 70 -8.62 -8.38 19.11
N THR A 71 -7.69 -7.66 18.47
CA THR A 71 -7.99 -6.52 17.58
C THR A 71 -7.36 -6.66 16.19
N SER A 72 -6.66 -7.76 15.92
CA SER A 72 -5.99 -7.95 14.63
C SER A 72 -5.77 -9.42 14.28
N LEU A 73 -5.67 -9.70 12.98
CA LEU A 73 -5.24 -10.97 12.40
C LEU A 73 -3.90 -10.72 11.72
N GLU A 74 -2.85 -11.35 12.21
CA GLU A 74 -1.52 -11.31 11.60
C GLU A 74 -1.27 -12.60 10.81
N LEU A 75 -0.78 -12.45 9.59
CA LEU A 75 -0.57 -13.53 8.63
C LEU A 75 0.85 -13.50 8.09
N SER A 76 1.51 -14.66 8.01
CA SER A 76 2.62 -14.86 7.08
C SER A 76 2.05 -15.37 5.76
N PHE A 77 2.27 -14.63 4.68
CA PHE A 77 1.68 -14.89 3.37
C PHE A 77 2.79 -15.19 2.35
N ASN A 78 2.55 -16.17 1.48
CA ASN A 78 3.47 -16.58 0.44
C ASN A 78 2.70 -16.82 -0.88
N ASP A 79 3.13 -16.14 -1.94
CA ASP A 79 2.55 -16.26 -3.29
C ASP A 79 3.47 -16.98 -4.28
N THR A 80 4.46 -17.72 -3.78
CA THR A 80 5.59 -18.34 -4.50
C THR A 80 6.65 -17.38 -5.04
N THR A 81 6.37 -16.08 -5.07
CA THR A 81 7.34 -15.06 -5.49
C THR A 81 8.12 -14.49 -4.31
N GLY A 82 7.57 -14.54 -3.10
CA GLY A 82 8.23 -14.10 -1.87
C GLY A 82 7.37 -14.38 -0.63
N ARG A 83 7.78 -13.82 0.52
CA ARG A 83 7.00 -13.86 1.76
C ARG A 83 6.77 -12.45 2.31
N ILE A 84 5.56 -12.16 2.75
CA ILE A 84 5.21 -10.88 3.38
C ILE A 84 4.36 -11.11 4.62
N LYS A 85 4.51 -10.21 5.61
CA LYS A 85 3.59 -10.16 6.75
C LYS A 85 2.42 -9.24 6.42
N ALA A 86 1.21 -9.72 6.64
CA ALA A 86 0.00 -8.93 6.53
C ALA A 86 -0.68 -8.82 7.89
N ARG A 87 -1.25 -7.65 8.19
CA ARG A 87 -2.05 -7.41 9.39
C ARG A 87 -3.41 -6.85 9.00
N HIS A 88 -4.47 -7.51 9.43
CA HIS A 88 -5.85 -7.07 9.25
C HIS A 88 -6.41 -6.64 10.61
N TYR A 89 -6.80 -5.38 10.74
CA TYR A 89 -7.42 -4.87 11.96
C TYR A 89 -8.92 -5.17 11.95
N MET A 90 -9.44 -5.64 13.08
CA MET A 90 -10.85 -6.01 13.23
C MET A 90 -11.42 -5.50 14.56
N ALA A 91 -12.71 -5.19 14.57
CA ALA A 91 -13.43 -4.84 15.80
C ALA A 91 -13.99 -6.08 16.51
N GLU A 92 -14.34 -7.12 15.74
CA GLU A 92 -14.85 -8.39 16.22
C GLU A 92 -14.29 -9.51 15.34
N VAL A 93 -14.06 -10.68 15.95
CA VAL A 93 -13.64 -11.88 15.23
C VAL A 93 -14.86 -12.48 14.55
N THR A 94 -14.87 -12.47 13.22
CA THR A 94 -15.95 -13.07 12.43
C THR A 94 -15.62 -14.53 12.06
N PRO A 95 -16.63 -15.38 11.79
CA PRO A 95 -16.39 -16.77 11.38
C PRO A 95 -15.51 -16.90 10.12
N GLU A 96 -15.57 -15.92 9.21
CA GLU A 96 -14.72 -15.86 8.02
C GLU A 96 -13.25 -15.69 8.38
N LEU A 97 -12.94 -14.86 9.38
CA LEU A 97 -11.57 -14.65 9.86
C LEU A 97 -11.05 -15.89 10.61
N GLU A 98 -11.91 -16.58 11.35
CA GLU A 98 -11.56 -17.87 11.99
C GLU A 98 -11.32 -19.00 10.98
N SER A 99 -11.91 -18.89 9.79
CA SER A 99 -11.71 -19.86 8.72
C SER A 99 -10.32 -19.77 8.08
N VAL A 100 -9.60 -18.65 8.27
CA VAL A 100 -8.24 -18.44 7.75
C VAL A 100 -7.26 -19.27 8.57
N LYS A 101 -6.65 -20.27 7.92
CA LYS A 101 -5.73 -21.23 8.55
C LYS A 101 -4.46 -21.40 7.71
N PRO A 102 -3.34 -21.83 8.32
CA PRO A 102 -2.17 -22.24 7.56
C PRO A 102 -2.53 -23.27 6.47
N GLY A 103 -2.04 -23.05 5.26
CA GLY A 103 -2.34 -23.85 4.06
C GLY A 103 -3.53 -23.36 3.23
N SER A 104 -4.36 -22.45 3.75
CA SER A 104 -5.45 -21.87 2.98
C SER A 104 -4.94 -20.86 1.95
N TYR A 105 -5.51 -20.88 0.75
CA TYR A 105 -5.34 -19.81 -0.22
C TYR A 105 -6.27 -18.64 0.10
N VAL A 106 -5.73 -17.43 0.08
CA VAL A 106 -6.46 -16.19 0.39
C VAL A 106 -6.12 -15.10 -0.61
N SER A 107 -7.07 -14.19 -0.81
CA SER A 107 -6.85 -12.92 -1.49
C SER A 107 -6.70 -11.82 -0.45
N LEU A 108 -5.57 -11.13 -0.45
CA LEU A 108 -5.30 -10.00 0.45
C LEU A 108 -5.51 -8.70 -0.32
N VAL A 109 -6.20 -7.73 0.30
CA VAL A 109 -6.38 -6.40 -0.25
C VAL A 109 -5.93 -5.37 0.79
N GLY A 110 -4.97 -4.51 0.46
CA GLY A 110 -4.42 -3.56 1.42
C GLY A 110 -3.33 -2.66 0.86
N ALA A 111 -2.84 -1.76 1.71
CA ALA A 111 -1.72 -0.87 1.42
C ALA A 111 -0.40 -1.43 2.01
N VAL A 112 0.72 -1.16 1.35
CA VAL A 112 2.05 -1.57 1.82
C VAL A 112 2.59 -0.54 2.80
N ARG A 113 3.13 -1.02 3.93
CA ARG A 113 3.85 -0.20 4.90
C ARG A 113 5.29 -0.71 5.03
N THR A 114 6.25 0.21 5.01
CA THR A 114 7.69 -0.10 5.16
C THR A 114 8.21 0.08 6.58
N SER A 115 7.46 0.78 7.43
CA SER A 115 7.72 0.92 8.86
C SER A 115 6.66 0.18 9.70
N PRO A 116 7.06 -0.56 10.74
CA PRO A 116 6.10 -1.12 11.69
C PRO A 116 5.40 0.01 12.45
N GLU A 117 4.11 -0.17 12.72
CA GLU A 117 3.35 0.69 13.63
C GLU A 117 3.84 0.38 15.07
N PRO A 118 4.22 1.41 15.86
CA PRO A 118 4.71 1.23 17.23
C PRO A 118 3.64 0.70 18.19
#